data_AF-A0A0M2UBG1-F1
#
_entry.id   AF-A0A0M2UBG1-F1
#
_cell.length_a   1.000
_cell.length_b   1.000
_cell.length_c   1.000
_cell.angle_alpha   90.00
_cell.angle_beta   90.00
_cell.angle_gamma   90.00
#
_symmetry.space_group_name_H-M   'P 1'
#
loop_
_entity.id
_entity.type
_entity.pdbx_description
1 polymer ?
#
loop_
_entity_poly.entity_id
_entity_poly.type
_entity_poly.pdbx_seq_one_letter_code
_entity_poly.pdbx_strand_id
1 'polypeptide(L)'
;MGYLLLITGLVLMALTFRETLSRLAAPDGTSSTRDPFQAGSPAVIDELRLLQAKVDLLAETVGEVAVKIEGLEARGPRGDDTAEPETGFEQVLAGERHADLYRQVYQAFDAGKDVTEIARDMARGKGEIELILSLRR
;
A
#
# COMPACT_ATOMS: atom_id res chain seq x y z
N MET A 1 18.39 -12.63 -5.05
CA MET A 1 17.62 -12.05 -3.93
C MET A 1 18.12 -10.67 -3.50
N GLY A 2 19.42 -10.45 -3.28
CA GLY A 2 19.94 -9.12 -2.85
C GLY A 2 19.70 -7.95 -3.82
N TYR A 3 19.63 -8.21 -5.12
CA TYR A 3 19.40 -7.19 -6.14
C TYR A 3 17.98 -6.59 -6.08
N LEU A 4 16.98 -7.34 -5.63
CA LEU A 4 15.61 -6.82 -5.48
C LEU A 4 15.54 -5.76 -4.38
N LEU A 5 16.19 -6.00 -3.23
CA LEU A 5 16.28 -5.02 -2.14
C LEU A 5 17.00 -3.73 -2.56
N LEU A 6 18.07 -3.86 -3.36
CA LEU A 6 18.81 -2.71 -3.89
C LEU A 6 17.96 -1.86 -4.84
N ILE A 7 17.20 -2.51 -5.74
CA ILE A 7 16.32 -1.81 -6.68
C ILE A 7 15.18 -1.12 -5.92
N THR A 8 14.54 -1.79 -4.96
CA THR A 8 13.44 -1.18 -4.19
C THR A 8 13.92 0.00 -3.35
N GLY A 9 15.10 -0.10 -2.74
CA GLY A 9 15.72 1.01 -2.01
C GLY A 9 16.02 2.21 -2.91
N LEU A 10 16.54 1.97 -4.11
CA LEU A 10 16.84 3.02 -5.09
C LEU A 10 15.57 3.72 -5.61
N VAL A 11 14.50 2.97 -5.84
CA VAL A 11 13.19 3.51 -6.24
C VAL A 11 12.60 4.40 -5.13
N LEU A 12 12.64 3.96 -3.88
CA LEU A 12 12.17 4.75 -2.73
C LEU A 12 12.98 6.05 -2.55
N MET A 13 14.30 5.98 -2.73
CA MET A 13 15.17 7.16 -2.66
C MET A 13 14.88 8.14 -3.80
N ALA A 14 14.66 7.66 -5.03
CA ALA A 14 14.35 8.51 -6.17
C ALA A 14 12.99 9.21 -6.03
N LEU A 15 11.98 8.52 -5.49
CA LEU A 15 10.64 9.09 -5.29
C LEU A 15 10.63 10.17 -4.21
N THR A 16 11.30 9.94 -3.08
CA THR A 16 11.43 10.93 -2.00
C THR A 16 12.27 12.14 -2.39
N PHE A 17 13.33 11.93 -3.18
CA PHE A 17 14.19 13.01 -3.67
C PHE A 17 13.50 13.89 -4.73
N ARG A 18 12.65 13.30 -5.57
CA ARG A 18 11.87 14.05 -6.57
C ARG A 18 10.82 14.96 -5.91
N GLU A 19 10.14 14.47 -4.87
CA GLU A 19 9.12 15.24 -4.14
C GLU A 19 9.73 16.49 -3.48
N THR A 20 10.95 16.35 -2.95
CA THR A 20 11.68 17.45 -2.28
C THR A 20 12.26 18.47 -3.26
N LEU A 21 12.80 18.03 -4.40
CA LEU A 21 13.26 18.92 -5.46
C LEU A 21 12.13 19.69 -6.15
N SER A 22 10.95 19.07 -6.29
CA SER A 22 9.78 19.73 -6.88
C SER A 22 9.30 20.93 -6.04
N ARG A 23 9.56 20.92 -4.73
CA ARG A 23 9.26 22.05 -3.83
C ARG A 23 10.28 23.19 -3.92
N LEU A 24 11.54 22.91 -4.28
CA LEU A 24 12.55 23.95 -4.49
C LEU A 24 12.50 24.55 -5.90
N ALA A 25 11.92 23.85 -6.87
CA ALA A 25 11.84 24.28 -8.27
C ALA A 25 10.61 25.13 -8.60
N ALA A 26 9.69 25.35 -7.66
CA ALA A 26 8.57 26.28 -7.84
C ALA A 26 9.06 27.72 -7.67
N PRO A 27 9.19 28.51 -8.76
CA PRO A 27 9.59 29.90 -8.67
C PRO A 27 8.33 30.74 -8.52
N ASP A 28 7.74 30.75 -7.32
CA ASP A 28 6.62 31.64 -7.06
C ASP A 28 7.17 33.01 -6.67
N GLY A 29 7.36 33.82 -7.71
CA GLY A 29 7.28 35.26 -7.59
C GLY A 29 5.86 35.64 -7.16
N THR A 30 5.70 36.01 -5.90
CA THR A 30 4.68 36.99 -5.52
C THR A 30 5.19 37.81 -4.34
N SER A 31 5.44 39.06 -4.66
CA SER A 31 5.59 40.19 -3.74
C SER A 31 4.35 40.26 -2.85
N SER A 32 4.47 39.80 -1.61
CA SER A 32 3.56 40.21 -0.55
C SER A 32 4.36 40.39 0.71
N THR A 33 4.71 41.64 0.96
CA THR A 33 5.12 42.17 2.24
C THR A 33 4.20 41.66 3.33
N ARG A 34 4.65 40.64 4.06
CA ARG A 34 4.10 40.27 5.36
C ARG A 34 5.28 39.99 6.25
N ASP A 35 5.45 40.83 7.26
CA ASP A 35 6.55 40.82 8.21
C ASP A 35 6.89 39.40 8.68
N PRO A 36 8.15 38.95 8.55
CA PRO A 36 8.54 37.58 8.89
C PRO A 36 8.66 37.33 10.40
N PHE A 37 8.26 38.26 11.26
CA PHE A 37 8.51 38.18 12.71
C PHE A 37 7.39 38.80 13.55
N GLN A 38 6.21 38.15 13.58
CA GLN A 38 5.39 38.15 14.81
C GLN A 38 5.71 36.89 15.61
N ALA A 39 6.94 36.86 16.14
CA ALA A 39 7.34 35.93 17.19
C ALA A 39 6.53 36.26 18.45
N GLY A 40 5.41 35.56 18.65
CA GLY A 40 4.56 35.76 19.81
C GLY A 40 3.06 35.64 19.57
N SER A 41 2.61 35.28 18.36
CA SER A 41 1.18 35.04 18.17
C SER A 41 0.78 33.74 18.90
N PRO A 42 -0.16 33.79 19.87
CA PRO A 42 -0.57 32.62 20.65
C PRO A 42 -1.09 31.48 19.77
N ALA A 43 -1.59 31.80 18.58
CA ALA A 43 -2.02 30.83 17.58
C ALA A 43 -0.90 29.86 17.12
N VAL A 44 0.34 30.33 17.00
CA VAL A 44 1.48 29.47 16.59
C VAL A 44 1.90 28.55 17.74
N ILE A 45 1.81 29.03 18.98
CA ILE A 45 2.08 28.22 20.18
C ILE A 45 1.00 27.15 20.34
N ASP A 46 -0.26 27.49 20.08
CA ASP A 46 -1.37 26.54 20.13
C ASP A 46 -1.28 25.51 18.99
N GLU A 47 -0.86 25.91 17.80
CA GLU A 47 -0.62 25.00 16.68
C GLU A 47 0.55 24.04 16.97
N LEU A 48 1.64 24.53 17.54
CA LEU A 48 2.77 23.71 17.99
C LEU A 48 2.34 22.70 19.07
N ARG A 49 1.51 23.11 20.03
CA ARG A 49 0.96 22.21 21.06
C ARG A 49 0.03 21.15 20.47
N LEU A 50 -0.79 21.53 19.49
CA LEU A 50 -1.65 20.58 18.78
C LEU A 50 -0.83 19.59 17.97
N LEU A 51 0.25 20.06 17.31
CA LEU A 51 1.17 19.20 16.58
C LEU A 51 1.90 18.24 17.53
N GLN A 52 2.36 18.72 18.68
CA GLN A 52 2.98 17.91 19.72
C GLN A 52 2.02 16.80 20.19
N ALA A 53 0.77 17.15 20.50
CA ALA A 53 -0.25 16.18 20.94
C ALA A 53 -0.56 15.12 19.87
N LYS A 54 -0.56 15.52 18.59
CA LYS A 54 -0.73 14.57 17.47
C LYS A 54 0.47 13.63 17.33
N VAL A 55 1.68 14.13 17.54
CA VAL A 55 2.91 13.31 17.51
C VAL A 55 2.92 12.31 18.67
N ASP A 56 2.53 12.74 19.87
CA ASP A 56 2.46 11.85 21.04
C ASP A 56 1.42 10.73 20.81
N LEU A 57 0.26 11.06 20.25
CA LEU A 57 -0.77 10.08 19.87
C LEU A 57 -0.26 9.11 18.79
N LEU A 58 0.48 9.61 17.79
CA LEU A 58 1.09 8.75 16.78
C LEU A 58 2.17 7.84 17.38
N ALA A 59 2.97 8.34 18.32
CA ALA A 59 3.98 7.54 19.00
C ALA A 59 3.36 6.42 19.84
N GLU A 60 2.25 6.70 20.53
CA GLU A 60 1.50 5.71 21.31
C GLU A 60 0.91 4.61 20.41
N THR A 61 0.26 5.01 19.32
CA THR A 61 -0.34 4.04 18.37
C THR A 61 0.71 3.21 17.65
N VAL A 62 1.85 3.79 17.27
CA VAL A 62 2.97 3.04 16.68
C VAL A 62 3.59 2.10 17.70
N GLY A 63 3.70 2.50 18.97
CA GLY A 63 4.16 1.64 20.06
C GLY A 63 3.25 0.43 20.27
N GLU A 64 1.93 0.62 20.26
CA GLU A 64 0.96 -0.48 20.39
C GLU A 64 1.04 -1.46 19.20
N VAL A 65 1.23 -0.93 17.99
CA VAL A 65 1.39 -1.74 16.78
C VAL A 65 2.71 -2.52 16.81
N ALA A 66 3.81 -1.90 17.26
CA ALA A 66 5.09 -2.57 17.41
C ALA A 66 5.02 -3.74 18.41
N VAL A 67 4.37 -3.54 19.56
CA VAL A 67 4.16 -4.60 20.56
C VAL A 67 3.27 -5.73 20.02
N LYS A 68 2.25 -5.42 19.22
CA LYS A 68 1.41 -6.44 18.55
C LYS A 68 2.19 -7.25 17.53
N ILE A 69 3.09 -6.62 16.77
CA ILE A 69 3.95 -7.31 15.81
C ILE A 69 4.96 -8.22 16.53
N GLU A 70 5.61 -7.71 17.57
CA GLU A 70 6.56 -8.49 18.38
C GLU A 70 5.87 -9.67 19.11
N GLY A 71 4.63 -9.47 19.57
CA GLY A 71 3.80 -10.52 20.15
C GLY A 71 3.33 -11.58 19.14
N LEU A 72 3.27 -11.26 17.85
CA LEU A 72 2.98 -12.21 16.78
C LEU A 72 4.24 -12.98 16.37
N GLU A 73 5.42 -12.36 16.41
CA GLU A 73 6.70 -13.03 16.15
C GLU A 73 7.14 -13.95 17.31
N ALA A 74 6.90 -13.57 18.56
CA ALA A 74 7.13 -14.41 19.73
C ALA A 74 6.16 -15.62 19.82
N ARG A 75 5.09 -15.59 19.02
CA ARG A 75 4.13 -16.69 18.81
C ARG A 75 4.39 -17.40 17.48
N GLY A 76 5.66 -17.48 17.08
CA GLY A 76 6.11 -18.32 15.99
C GLY A 76 5.69 -19.79 16.17
N PRO A 77 5.39 -20.49 15.08
CA PRO A 77 4.89 -21.86 15.12
C PRO A 77 5.98 -22.80 15.65
N ARG A 78 5.70 -23.49 16.76
CA ARG A 78 6.33 -24.78 17.04
C ARG A 78 5.81 -25.78 16.00
N GLY A 79 6.47 -25.82 14.86
CA GLY A 79 6.37 -26.85 13.84
C GLY A 79 7.78 -27.30 13.52
N ASP A 80 8.31 -28.18 14.37
CA ASP A 80 9.39 -29.08 14.03
C ASP A 80 8.77 -30.10 13.06
N ASP A 81 9.16 -30.04 11.79
CA ASP A 81 9.26 -31.20 10.88
C ASP A 81 9.70 -30.72 9.49
N THR A 82 10.99 -30.91 9.24
CA THR A 82 11.55 -31.45 7.99
C THR A 82 10.60 -31.56 6.80
N ALA A 83 10.51 -30.52 5.97
CA ALA A 83 10.12 -30.66 4.57
C ALA A 83 10.75 -29.54 3.75
N GLU A 84 11.55 -29.92 2.77
CA GLU A 84 12.08 -29.02 1.75
C GLU A 84 10.94 -28.28 1.04
N PRO A 85 11.15 -27.04 0.57
CA PRO A 85 10.13 -26.31 -0.15
C PRO A 85 10.02 -26.91 -1.56
N GLU A 86 9.16 -27.92 -1.74
CA GLU A 86 8.65 -28.35 -3.04
C GLU A 86 7.84 -27.21 -3.69
N THR A 87 8.55 -26.24 -4.23
CA THR A 87 8.06 -25.08 -4.96
C THR A 87 7.79 -25.43 -6.43
N GLY A 88 7.09 -26.53 -6.69
CA GLY A 88 7.19 -27.17 -8.00
C GLY A 88 5.99 -27.96 -8.53
N PHE A 89 4.76 -27.78 -8.05
CA PHE A 89 3.59 -28.32 -8.76
C PHE A 89 2.27 -27.66 -8.33
N GLU A 90 2.07 -27.49 -7.02
CA GLU A 90 0.91 -26.80 -6.43
C GLU A 90 0.75 -25.36 -6.98
N GLN A 91 1.86 -24.64 -7.17
CA GLN A 91 1.85 -23.28 -7.71
C GLN A 91 1.53 -23.22 -9.22
N VAL A 92 1.90 -24.26 -9.98
CA VAL A 92 1.52 -24.40 -11.41
C VAL A 92 0.04 -24.72 -11.52
N LEU A 93 -0.47 -25.65 -10.70
CA LEU A 93 -1.89 -25.99 -10.62
C LEU A 93 -2.75 -24.82 -10.10
N ALA A 94 -2.21 -23.96 -9.23
CA ALA A 94 -2.88 -22.73 -8.82
C ALA A 94 -2.91 -21.71 -9.97
N GLY A 95 -1.82 -21.56 -10.72
CA GLY A 95 -1.75 -20.71 -11.91
C GLY A 95 -2.75 -21.10 -12.99
N GLU A 96 -2.94 -22.40 -13.26
CA GLU A 96 -3.95 -22.89 -14.20
C GLU A 96 -5.38 -22.60 -13.72
N ARG A 97 -5.66 -22.81 -12.42
CA ARG A 97 -6.97 -22.47 -11.84
C ARG A 97 -7.31 -20.98 -11.96
N HIS A 98 -6.32 -20.10 -11.87
CA HIS A 98 -6.52 -18.66 -12.10
C HIS A 98 -6.75 -18.33 -13.57
N ALA A 99 -6.04 -18.99 -14.49
CA ALA A 99 -6.26 -18.82 -15.92
C ALA A 99 -7.67 -19.23 -16.36
N ASP A 100 -8.21 -20.30 -15.79
CA ASP A 100 -9.59 -20.73 -16.06
C ASP A 100 -10.63 -19.77 -15.49
N LEU A 101 -10.38 -19.21 -14.30
CA LEU A 101 -11.23 -18.16 -13.73
C LEU A 101 -11.29 -16.94 -14.65
N TYR A 102 -10.14 -16.48 -15.14
CA TYR A 102 -10.08 -15.29 -15.99
C TYR A 102 -10.80 -15.52 -17.32
N ARG A 103 -10.60 -16.70 -17.91
CA ARG A 103 -11.31 -17.11 -19.13
C ARG A 103 -12.83 -17.11 -18.93
N GLN A 104 -13.31 -17.63 -17.81
CA GLN A 104 -14.75 -17.66 -17.49
C GLN A 104 -15.32 -16.24 -17.31
N VAL A 105 -14.59 -15.37 -16.61
CA VAL A 105 -14.97 -13.95 -16.45
C VAL A 105 -15.07 -13.26 -17.80
N TYR A 106 -14.06 -13.42 -18.68
CA TYR A 106 -14.08 -12.81 -20.00
C TYR A 106 -15.21 -13.33 -20.89
N GLN A 107 -15.44 -14.66 -20.89
CA GLN A 107 -16.54 -15.25 -21.66
C GLN A 107 -17.91 -14.77 -21.18
N ALA A 108 -18.12 -14.69 -19.86
CA ALA A 108 -19.37 -14.22 -19.30
C ALA A 108 -19.63 -12.74 -19.64
N PHE A 109 -18.59 -11.91 -19.61
CA PHE A 109 -18.68 -10.51 -19.99
C PHE A 109 -18.90 -10.33 -21.50
N ASP A 110 -18.21 -11.11 -22.34
CA ASP A 110 -18.39 -11.09 -23.80
C ASP A 110 -19.79 -11.59 -24.22
N ALA A 111 -20.43 -12.43 -23.39
CA ALA A 111 -21.83 -12.84 -23.55
C ALA A 111 -22.84 -11.75 -23.13
N GLY A 112 -22.37 -10.60 -22.65
CA GLY A 112 -23.20 -9.45 -22.27
C GLY A 112 -23.71 -9.46 -20.83
N LYS A 113 -23.21 -10.33 -19.95
CA LYS A 113 -23.57 -10.31 -18.53
C LYS A 113 -22.99 -9.09 -17.82
N ASP A 114 -23.74 -8.54 -16.86
CA ASP A 114 -23.25 -7.44 -16.04
C ASP A 114 -22.21 -7.93 -15.01
N VAL A 115 -21.26 -7.07 -14.65
CA VAL A 115 -20.21 -7.35 -13.66
C VAL A 115 -20.79 -7.85 -12.33
N THR A 116 -21.92 -7.31 -11.89
CA THR A 116 -22.58 -7.71 -10.65
C THR A 116 -23.22 -9.10 -10.73
N GLU A 117 -23.70 -9.50 -11.91
CA GLU A 117 -24.23 -10.84 -12.17
C GLU A 117 -23.10 -11.87 -12.19
N ILE A 118 -22.00 -11.55 -12.87
CA ILE A 118 -20.79 -12.39 -12.90
C ILE A 118 -20.23 -12.60 -11.49
N ALA A 119 -20.15 -11.52 -10.70
CA ALA A 119 -19.70 -11.58 -9.31
C ALA A 119 -20.58 -12.51 -8.45
N ARG A 120 -21.90 -12.46 -8.64
CA ARG A 120 -22.85 -13.34 -7.94
C ARG A 120 -22.71 -14.79 -8.39
N ASP A 121 -22.66 -15.04 -9.69
CA ASP A 121 -22.56 -16.38 -10.29
C ASP A 121 -21.27 -17.10 -9.87
N MET A 122 -20.18 -16.34 -9.71
CA MET A 122 -18.86 -16.87 -9.35
C MET A 122 -18.56 -16.78 -7.85
N ALA A 123 -19.51 -16.28 -7.03
CA ALA A 123 -19.32 -16.01 -5.60
C ALA A 123 -18.06 -15.18 -5.29
N ARG A 124 -17.76 -14.18 -6.13
CA ARG A 124 -16.60 -13.29 -6.02
C ARG A 124 -17.02 -11.85 -5.76
N GLY A 125 -16.07 -11.04 -5.30
CA GLY A 125 -16.31 -9.61 -5.11
C GLY A 125 -16.41 -8.87 -6.44
N LYS A 126 -17.27 -7.85 -6.51
CA LYS A 126 -17.40 -6.99 -7.70
C LYS A 126 -16.05 -6.42 -8.15
N GLY A 127 -15.25 -5.92 -7.21
CA GLY A 127 -13.93 -5.36 -7.50
C GLY A 127 -12.93 -6.39 -8.04
N GLU A 128 -13.07 -7.67 -7.67
CA GLU A 128 -12.23 -8.75 -8.21
C GLU A 128 -12.56 -9.01 -9.67
N ILE A 129 -13.84 -9.01 -10.04
CA ILE A 129 -14.28 -9.14 -11.43
C ILE A 129 -13.83 -7.92 -12.25
N GLU A 130 -14.00 -6.69 -11.73
CA GLU A 130 -13.55 -5.47 -12.40
C GLU A 130 -12.02 -5.48 -12.63
N LEU A 131 -11.26 -5.93 -11.63
CA LEU A 131 -9.81 -6.09 -11.76
C LEU A 131 -9.46 -7.08 -12.86
N ILE A 132 -10.08 -8.27 -12.87
CA ILE A 132 -9.83 -9.28 -13.92
C ILE A 132 -10.13 -8.69 -15.31
N LEU A 133 -11.26 -8.00 -15.47
CA LEU A 133 -11.63 -7.35 -16.74
C LEU A 133 -10.61 -6.28 -17.17
N SER A 134 -9.99 -5.57 -16.24
CA SER A 134 -8.97 -4.56 -16.54
C SER A 134 -7.66 -5.14 -17.09
N LEU A 135 -7.34 -6.41 -16.76
CA LEU A 135 -6.11 -7.08 -17.18
C LEU A 135 -6.13 -7.54 -18.65
N ARG A 136 -7.26 -7.41 -19.35
CA ARG A 136 -7.40 -7.76 -20.77
C ARG A 136 -6.77 -6.71 -21.71
N ARG A 137 -6.41 -5.52 -21.21
CA ARG A 137 -5.90 -4.39 -22.02
C ARG A 137 -4.43 -4.51 -22.40
#